data_AF-A0A1R3UTC9-F1
#
_entry.id   AF-A0A1R3UTC9-F1
#
_cell.length_a   1.000
_cell.length_b   1.000
_cell.length_c   1.000
_cell.angle_alpha   90.00
_cell.angle_beta   90.00
_cell.angle_gamma   90.00
#
_symmetry.space_group_name_H-M   'P 1'
#
loop_
_entity.id
_entity.type
_entity.pdbx_description
1 polymer ?
#
loop_
_entity_poly.entity_id
_entity_poly.type
_entity_poly.pdbx_seq_one_letter_code
_entity_poly.pdbx_strand_id
1 'polypeptide(L)'
;MSARRLRNTLAVPAAAVLAVPLALASSPVIAQEVDASGLTVTYVESARWNTGYTGEITVHNASGTDLSDWTLEFDLPEGSDVHELWNATVEGSAGDGYTVTPPRWGAVVPAGGTYSFGFNGVHADDSTHLSGCTINGANCAGTPSPGPGHDAMNVAYFTQWGAEERDYHVRDLVESGSADKLTHINYAFGNVGTDGECFMTNEPEEGDALADYGRAVPASESVDGAADGPGQPLRGNFNQLRKLKERYPELAVSISLGGWNWSKNFSDAVLTPESRERLVSSCVDLYLRGNLPEIDGAGGEGLAYGIFDGIDLDWEWPGSDGHPDNVVRPEDRENFTALVREFREQLDALGEETDRHFELSSFMPAGAWRLDTGYELDEVMADFDFVTVQGYDYHGTWETVTNHQSNLAPDPNDPGDVISAESNVQAYVDRGVDPAKIVLGVPFYGQGWTGVEPGPNGDGLFQSAEGPAPGTYADGTEDWKVLKDLGGFEVHRDDDLGTAWIYDGETFWTYDDEIAMTQKTDWALDNDLGGVMIWSIDGDDADGSLITAIDAALGG
;
A
#
# COMPACT_ATOMS: atom_id res chain seq x y z
N MET A 1 59.55 -24.24 -57.36
CA MET A 1 59.43 -25.01 -58.62
C MET A 1 57.98 -24.96 -59.08
N SER A 2 57.76 -24.68 -60.37
CA SER A 2 56.49 -24.65 -61.16
C SER A 2 55.29 -23.87 -60.59
N ALA A 3 54.91 -22.69 -61.05
CA ALA A 3 54.61 -22.17 -62.40
C ALA A 3 53.24 -22.60 -63.00
N ARG A 4 52.37 -21.57 -63.12
CA ARG A 4 51.36 -21.29 -64.16
C ARG A 4 50.10 -22.17 -64.25
N ARG A 5 48.94 -21.49 -64.24
CA ARG A 5 48.29 -20.98 -65.49
C ARG A 5 47.12 -20.04 -65.18
N LEU A 6 47.19 -18.84 -65.78
CA LEU A 6 46.05 -17.98 -66.08
C LEU A 6 45.20 -18.60 -67.21
N ARG A 7 43.89 -18.41 -67.15
CA ARG A 7 43.04 -18.22 -68.34
C ARG A 7 42.01 -17.13 -68.08
N ASN A 8 42.13 -16.06 -68.85
CA ASN A 8 41.13 -15.01 -69.05
C ASN A 8 39.94 -15.55 -69.84
N THR A 9 38.74 -15.14 -69.45
CA THR A 9 37.60 -14.96 -70.35
C THR A 9 36.87 -13.69 -69.96
N LEU A 10 36.85 -12.73 -70.88
CA LEU A 10 35.96 -11.57 -70.93
C LEU A 10 34.52 -12.02 -71.11
N ALA A 11 33.54 -11.35 -70.47
CA ALA A 11 32.36 -10.78 -71.14
C ALA A 11 31.28 -10.26 -70.17
N VAL A 12 30.98 -8.96 -70.33
CA VAL A 12 29.64 -8.34 -70.40
C VAL A 12 28.88 -8.07 -69.08
N PRO A 13 28.33 -6.84 -68.90
CA PRO A 13 27.75 -6.39 -67.65
C PRO A 13 26.26 -6.76 -67.56
N ALA A 14 25.83 -7.24 -66.40
CA ALA A 14 24.43 -7.33 -66.03
C ALA A 14 24.26 -6.58 -64.72
N ALA A 15 23.45 -5.51 -64.77
CA ALA A 15 22.98 -4.80 -63.59
C ALA A 15 22.19 -5.78 -62.71
N ALA A 16 22.78 -6.17 -61.57
CA ALA A 16 22.08 -6.90 -60.54
C ALA A 16 21.49 -5.90 -59.55
N VAL A 17 20.17 -5.90 -59.47
CA VAL A 17 19.36 -5.28 -58.43
C VAL A 17 19.84 -5.81 -57.08
N LEU A 18 20.51 -4.97 -56.30
CA LEU A 18 20.76 -5.22 -54.89
C LEU A 18 19.45 -4.95 -54.15
N ALA A 19 18.73 -6.02 -53.86
CA ALA A 19 17.73 -6.03 -52.80
C ALA A 19 18.46 -5.78 -51.48
N VAL A 20 18.42 -4.54 -51.02
CA VAL A 20 18.74 -4.20 -49.63
C VAL A 20 17.66 -4.87 -48.77
N PRO A 21 18.00 -5.66 -47.75
CA PRO A 21 17.00 -6.08 -46.79
C PRO A 21 16.49 -4.80 -46.11
N LEU A 22 15.20 -4.51 -46.26
CA LEU A 22 14.51 -3.56 -45.38
C LEU A 22 14.72 -4.10 -43.96
N ALA A 23 15.69 -3.53 -43.25
CA ALA A 23 15.61 -3.49 -41.81
C ALA A 23 14.32 -2.72 -41.52
N LEU A 24 13.34 -3.41 -40.95
CA LEU A 24 12.22 -2.77 -40.27
C LEU A 24 12.86 -1.93 -39.16
N ALA A 25 13.10 -0.65 -39.45
CA ALA A 25 13.28 0.33 -38.40
C ALA A 25 11.96 0.32 -37.63
N SER A 26 11.98 -0.20 -36.40
CA SER A 26 10.94 0.11 -35.44
C SER A 26 10.87 1.63 -35.36
N SER A 27 9.70 2.17 -35.71
CA SER A 27 9.37 3.54 -35.35
C SER A 27 9.62 3.71 -33.85
N PRO A 28 10.13 4.86 -33.37
CA PRO A 28 10.05 5.13 -31.95
C PRO A 28 8.57 4.98 -31.55
N VAL A 29 8.33 4.15 -30.53
CA VAL A 29 7.07 4.13 -29.81
C VAL A 29 6.91 5.55 -29.28
N ILE A 30 5.95 6.27 -29.83
CA ILE A 30 5.50 7.53 -29.24
C ILE A 30 4.88 7.11 -27.91
N ALA A 31 5.43 7.62 -26.80
CA ALA A 31 4.80 7.52 -25.50
C ALA A 31 3.34 7.93 -25.66
N GLN A 32 2.43 7.04 -25.32
CA GLN A 32 1.01 7.33 -25.28
C GLN A 32 0.85 8.45 -24.24
N GLU A 33 0.23 9.58 -24.62
CA GLU A 33 -0.02 10.69 -23.69
C GLU A 33 -0.86 10.13 -22.52
N VAL A 34 -0.22 9.98 -21.36
CA VAL A 34 -0.90 9.90 -20.06
C VAL A 34 -1.69 11.20 -19.91
N ASP A 35 -2.98 11.09 -19.59
CA ASP A 35 -3.92 12.22 -19.57
C ASP A 35 -3.41 13.35 -18.68
N ALA A 36 -2.93 14.43 -19.32
CA ALA A 36 -2.08 15.45 -18.73
C ALA A 36 -2.84 16.56 -17.97
N SER A 37 -4.11 16.32 -17.61
CA SER A 37 -4.95 17.36 -17.01
C SER A 37 -4.78 17.50 -15.49
N GLY A 38 -4.50 16.40 -14.76
CA GLY A 38 -4.46 16.41 -13.30
C GLY A 38 -5.82 16.77 -12.65
N LEU A 39 -6.91 16.56 -13.39
CA LEU A 39 -8.27 16.90 -12.95
C LEU A 39 -9.05 15.63 -12.63
N THR A 40 -9.72 15.61 -11.49
CA THR A 40 -10.65 14.53 -11.14
C THR A 40 -11.97 15.11 -10.65
N VAL A 41 -13.02 14.29 -10.63
CA VAL A 41 -14.36 14.72 -10.23
C VAL A 41 -14.96 13.71 -9.27
N THR A 42 -15.44 14.20 -8.13
CA THR A 42 -16.25 13.41 -7.19
C THR A 42 -17.70 13.83 -7.29
N TYR A 43 -18.61 12.86 -7.27
CA TYR A 43 -20.05 13.07 -7.17
C TYR A 43 -20.59 12.42 -5.89
N VAL A 44 -21.40 13.14 -5.13
CA VAL A 44 -22.04 12.67 -3.90
C VAL A 44 -23.53 12.99 -3.96
N GLU A 45 -24.38 12.02 -3.63
CA GLU A 45 -25.79 12.30 -3.35
C GLU A 45 -25.94 12.74 -1.89
N SER A 46 -26.05 14.04 -1.64
CA SER A 46 -26.08 14.58 -0.27
C SER A 46 -27.47 14.60 0.38
N ALA A 47 -28.53 14.37 -0.38
CA ALA A 47 -29.89 14.20 0.15
C ALA A 47 -30.83 13.52 -0.85
N ARG A 48 -31.81 12.75 -0.34
CA ARG A 48 -32.86 12.11 -1.15
C ARG A 48 -34.27 12.34 -0.59
N TRP A 49 -35.25 12.50 -1.48
CA TRP A 49 -36.69 12.47 -1.19
C TRP A 49 -37.46 11.70 -2.27
N ASN A 50 -38.78 11.58 -2.11
CA ASN A 50 -39.63 10.67 -2.90
C ASN A 50 -39.42 10.68 -4.42
N THR A 51 -39.11 11.82 -5.02
CA THR A 51 -38.97 11.96 -6.48
C THR A 51 -37.78 12.83 -6.87
N GLY A 52 -36.84 13.05 -5.96
CA GLY A 52 -35.70 13.91 -6.24
C GLY A 52 -34.60 13.76 -5.21
N TYR A 53 -33.48 14.38 -5.52
CA TYR A 53 -32.25 14.27 -4.74
C TYR A 53 -31.43 15.54 -4.90
N THR A 54 -30.46 15.73 -4.00
CA THR A 54 -29.39 16.71 -4.16
C THR A 54 -28.11 15.97 -4.52
N GLY A 55 -27.54 16.32 -5.66
CA GLY A 55 -26.21 15.89 -6.10
C GLY A 55 -25.20 17.00 -5.87
N GLU A 56 -24.05 16.65 -5.31
CA GLU A 56 -22.90 17.54 -5.13
C GLU A 56 -21.72 17.01 -5.97
N ILE A 57 -21.15 17.88 -6.78
CA ILE A 57 -20.02 17.58 -7.65
C ILE A 57 -18.84 18.44 -7.21
N THR A 58 -17.69 17.80 -6.98
CA THR A 58 -16.43 18.47 -6.65
C THR A 58 -15.41 18.20 -7.74
N VAL A 59 -14.93 19.25 -8.41
CA VAL A 59 -13.78 19.18 -9.32
C VAL A 59 -12.53 19.38 -8.49
N HIS A 60 -11.58 18.46 -8.60
CA HIS A 60 -10.27 18.54 -7.98
C HIS A 60 -9.24 18.90 -9.05
N ASN A 61 -8.34 19.82 -8.73
CA ASN A 61 -7.28 20.26 -9.63
C ASN A 61 -5.91 19.99 -8.98
N ALA A 62 -5.37 18.80 -9.22
CA ALA A 62 -4.01 18.44 -8.82
C ALA A 62 -2.93 19.05 -9.75
N SER A 63 -3.32 19.81 -10.77
CA SER A 63 -2.35 20.49 -11.62
C SER A 63 -1.67 21.66 -10.90
N GLY A 64 -0.46 22.02 -11.33
CA GLY A 64 0.28 23.17 -10.82
C GLY A 64 -0.26 24.53 -11.28
N THR A 65 -1.44 24.60 -11.90
CA THR A 65 -2.02 25.83 -12.45
C THR A 65 -3.49 25.99 -12.10
N ASP A 66 -3.89 27.20 -11.72
CA ASP A 66 -5.29 27.55 -11.50
C ASP A 66 -6.13 27.28 -12.76
N LEU A 67 -7.22 26.54 -12.61
CA LEU A 67 -8.15 26.21 -13.68
C LEU A 67 -9.35 27.14 -13.63
N SER A 68 -9.42 28.09 -14.57
CA SER A 68 -10.50 29.09 -14.65
C SER A 68 -11.51 28.84 -15.77
N ASP A 69 -11.18 27.95 -16.71
CA ASP A 69 -12.00 27.59 -17.87
C ASP A 69 -12.08 26.06 -17.92
N TRP A 70 -13.09 25.51 -17.25
CA TRP A 70 -13.34 24.07 -17.17
C TRP A 70 -14.68 23.71 -17.77
N THR A 71 -14.76 22.51 -18.34
CA THR A 71 -15.99 21.97 -18.93
C THR A 71 -16.17 20.56 -18.42
N LEU A 72 -17.19 20.35 -17.59
CA LEU A 72 -17.60 19.03 -17.15
C LEU A 72 -18.73 18.54 -18.05
N GLU A 73 -18.64 17.35 -18.59
CA GLU A 73 -19.73 16.70 -19.32
C GLU A 73 -20.14 15.43 -18.59
N PHE A 74 -21.43 15.13 -18.49
CA PHE A 74 -21.92 13.87 -17.90
C PHE A 74 -23.35 13.56 -18.35
N ASP A 75 -23.74 12.31 -18.18
CA ASP A 75 -25.09 11.78 -18.39
C ASP A 75 -25.73 11.37 -17.06
N LEU A 76 -27.06 11.48 -16.98
CA LEU A 76 -27.86 10.94 -15.87
C LEU A 76 -28.60 9.67 -16.31
N PRO A 77 -29.01 8.80 -15.36
CA PRO A 77 -29.81 7.61 -15.65
C PRO A 77 -31.10 7.93 -16.42
N GLU A 78 -31.61 6.97 -17.18
CA GLU A 78 -32.81 7.16 -18.01
C GLU A 78 -34.01 7.57 -17.14
N GLY A 79 -34.60 8.73 -17.44
CA GLY A 79 -35.73 9.29 -16.70
C GLY A 79 -35.33 10.23 -15.55
N SER A 80 -34.03 10.36 -15.26
CA SER A 80 -33.49 11.36 -14.33
C SER A 80 -33.17 12.67 -15.06
N ASP A 81 -33.34 13.81 -14.36
CA ASP A 81 -33.18 15.15 -14.96
C ASP A 81 -32.61 16.15 -13.94
N VAL A 82 -31.77 17.08 -14.39
CA VAL A 82 -31.29 18.19 -13.56
C VAL A 82 -32.39 19.25 -13.47
N HIS A 83 -32.94 19.47 -12.28
CA HIS A 83 -34.00 20.46 -12.09
C HIS A 83 -33.46 21.88 -11.85
N GLU A 84 -32.48 22.01 -10.97
CA GLU A 84 -31.87 23.28 -10.59
C GLU A 84 -30.42 23.07 -10.18
N LEU A 85 -29.48 23.73 -10.85
CA LEU A 85 -28.04 23.68 -10.53
C LEU A 85 -27.58 25.04 -10.01
N TRP A 86 -26.71 25.04 -8.99
CA TRP A 86 -26.08 26.24 -8.43
C TRP A 86 -24.56 26.15 -8.52
N ASN A 87 -23.89 27.29 -8.34
CA ASN A 87 -22.42 27.43 -8.39
C ASN A 87 -21.75 27.02 -9.72
N ALA A 88 -22.48 26.64 -10.75
CA ALA A 88 -21.99 26.50 -12.11
C ALA A 88 -23.09 26.87 -13.13
N THR A 89 -22.76 26.83 -14.42
CA THR A 89 -23.72 26.98 -15.53
C THR A 89 -23.91 25.62 -16.18
N VAL A 90 -25.15 25.20 -16.40
CA VAL A 90 -25.45 23.93 -17.08
C VAL A 90 -26.18 24.19 -18.41
N GLU A 91 -25.77 23.48 -19.45
CA GLU A 91 -26.47 23.29 -20.71
C GLU A 91 -26.74 21.80 -20.93
N GLY A 92 -27.74 21.45 -21.75
CA GLY A 92 -28.13 20.06 -21.99
C GLY A 92 -29.45 19.65 -21.34
N SER A 93 -29.80 18.39 -21.48
CA SER A 93 -31.04 17.80 -20.94
C SER A 93 -30.95 16.28 -20.87
N ALA A 94 -31.81 15.67 -20.06
CA ALA A 94 -31.96 14.22 -19.99
C ALA A 94 -32.04 13.56 -21.38
N GLY A 95 -31.11 12.64 -21.66
CA GLY A 95 -31.00 11.89 -22.93
C GLY A 95 -30.06 12.48 -23.98
N ASP A 96 -29.66 13.75 -23.87
CA ASP A 96 -28.70 14.41 -24.77
C ASP A 96 -27.37 14.77 -24.06
N GLY A 97 -27.26 14.44 -22.76
CA GLY A 97 -26.13 14.77 -21.88
C GLY A 97 -26.18 16.18 -21.32
N TYR A 98 -25.35 16.43 -20.29
CA TYR A 98 -25.15 17.72 -19.65
C TYR A 98 -23.75 18.22 -19.88
N THR A 99 -23.61 19.52 -20.11
CA THR A 99 -22.34 20.24 -20.13
C THR A 99 -22.41 21.34 -19.07
N VAL A 100 -21.51 21.26 -18.08
CA VAL A 100 -21.39 22.21 -16.97
C VAL A 100 -20.10 23.01 -17.10
N THR A 101 -20.19 24.32 -16.96
CA THR A 101 -19.08 25.27 -17.08
C THR A 101 -19.07 26.26 -15.92
N PRO A 102 -17.97 26.99 -15.67
CA PRO A 102 -17.92 28.06 -14.67
C PRO A 102 -19.13 29.01 -14.79
N PRO A 103 -19.65 29.50 -13.66
CA PRO A 103 -20.67 30.53 -13.69
C PRO A 103 -20.09 31.83 -14.28
N ARG A 104 -20.95 32.69 -14.82
CA ARG A 104 -20.54 33.97 -15.45
C ARG A 104 -19.70 34.92 -14.59
N TRP A 105 -19.62 34.69 -13.28
CA TRP A 105 -18.79 35.46 -12.34
C TRP A 105 -17.42 34.83 -12.05
N GLY A 106 -17.13 33.65 -12.61
CA GLY A 106 -15.89 32.89 -12.44
C GLY A 106 -15.98 31.84 -11.34
N ALA A 107 -15.39 30.67 -11.59
CA ALA A 107 -15.18 29.57 -10.64
C ALA A 107 -13.80 28.97 -10.90
N VAL A 108 -12.78 29.52 -10.24
CA VAL A 108 -11.43 29.00 -10.34
C VAL A 108 -11.34 27.75 -9.46
N VAL A 109 -10.87 26.64 -10.03
CA VAL A 109 -10.36 25.50 -9.27
C VAL A 109 -8.87 25.79 -9.03
N PRO A 110 -8.44 26.17 -7.82
CA PRO A 110 -7.05 26.55 -7.57
C PRO A 110 -6.09 25.40 -7.90
N ALA A 111 -4.84 25.72 -8.25
CA ALA A 111 -3.79 24.70 -8.30
C ALA A 111 -3.69 23.98 -6.94
N GLY A 112 -3.74 22.64 -6.94
CA GLY A 112 -3.80 21.82 -5.73
C GLY A 112 -5.09 22.00 -4.91
N GLY A 113 -6.15 22.55 -5.51
CA GLY A 113 -7.40 22.90 -4.83
C GLY A 113 -8.62 22.27 -5.47
N THR A 114 -9.80 22.61 -4.94
CA THR A 114 -11.06 22.06 -5.40
C THR A 114 -12.11 23.15 -5.65
N TYR A 115 -13.14 22.80 -6.40
CA TYR A 115 -14.33 23.63 -6.59
C TYR A 115 -15.57 22.75 -6.62
N SER A 116 -16.53 23.06 -5.75
CA SER A 116 -17.77 22.29 -5.63
C SER A 116 -18.97 23.07 -6.12
N PHE A 117 -19.88 22.36 -6.78
CA PHE A 117 -21.18 22.84 -7.18
C PHE A 117 -22.21 21.73 -7.01
N GLY A 118 -23.49 22.05 -7.07
CA GLY A 118 -24.52 21.05 -6.81
C GLY A 118 -25.79 21.32 -7.58
N PHE A 119 -26.66 20.32 -7.59
CA PHE A 119 -27.95 20.41 -8.23
C PHE A 119 -29.01 19.62 -7.49
N ASN A 120 -30.26 20.04 -7.64
CA ASN A 120 -31.40 19.21 -7.33
C ASN A 120 -31.80 18.45 -8.59
N GLY A 121 -31.84 17.13 -8.51
CA GLY A 121 -32.26 16.24 -9.58
C GLY A 121 -33.64 15.64 -9.32
N VAL A 122 -34.29 15.21 -10.38
CA VAL A 122 -35.40 14.25 -10.34
C VAL A 122 -34.80 12.88 -10.65
N HIS A 123 -35.17 11.85 -9.89
CA HIS A 123 -34.81 10.46 -10.17
C HIS A 123 -36.05 9.68 -10.62
N ALA A 124 -35.84 8.71 -11.52
CA ALA A 124 -36.88 7.79 -12.00
C ALA A 124 -36.74 6.38 -11.41
N ASP A 125 -35.53 6.01 -11.01
CA ASP A 125 -35.15 4.76 -10.36
C ASP A 125 -34.28 5.05 -9.14
N ASP A 126 -33.71 4.01 -8.52
CA ASP A 126 -32.89 4.17 -7.32
C ASP A 126 -31.49 4.76 -7.60
N SER A 127 -31.09 4.91 -8.87
CA SER A 127 -29.75 5.37 -9.25
C SER A 127 -29.70 6.86 -9.54
N THR A 128 -28.65 7.51 -9.05
CA THR A 128 -28.34 8.93 -9.35
C THR A 128 -26.91 9.11 -9.86
N HIS A 129 -26.21 8.01 -10.15
CA HIS A 129 -24.82 8.04 -10.61
C HIS A 129 -24.67 8.76 -11.96
N LEU A 130 -23.61 9.54 -12.06
CA LEU A 130 -23.19 10.16 -13.32
C LEU A 130 -22.54 9.11 -14.20
N SER A 131 -22.83 9.13 -15.50
CA SER A 131 -22.14 8.30 -16.50
C SER A 131 -21.54 9.18 -17.59
N GLY A 132 -20.62 8.64 -18.39
CA GLY A 132 -19.98 9.41 -19.47
C GLY A 132 -19.24 10.67 -18.99
N CYS A 133 -18.80 10.68 -17.72
CA CYS A 133 -18.28 11.89 -17.11
C CYS A 133 -16.90 12.24 -17.69
N THR A 134 -16.77 13.45 -18.23
CA THR A 134 -15.48 14.02 -18.63
C THR A 134 -15.27 15.43 -18.07
N ILE A 135 -14.02 15.79 -17.76
CA ILE A 135 -13.58 17.12 -17.38
C ILE A 135 -12.55 17.62 -18.40
N ASN A 136 -12.85 18.69 -19.12
CA ASN A 136 -12.06 19.19 -20.24
C ASN A 136 -11.78 18.13 -21.33
N GLY A 137 -12.71 17.19 -21.50
CA GLY A 137 -12.60 16.08 -22.45
C GLY A 137 -11.73 14.90 -21.97
N ALA A 138 -11.12 14.99 -20.78
CA ALA A 138 -10.51 13.88 -20.05
C ALA A 138 -11.56 13.15 -19.23
N ASN A 139 -11.44 11.84 -18.98
CA ASN A 139 -12.41 11.15 -18.11
C ASN A 139 -12.36 11.73 -16.67
N CYS A 140 -13.53 11.89 -16.05
CA CYS A 140 -13.69 12.46 -14.70
C CYS A 140 -13.05 11.63 -13.58
N ALA A 141 -13.19 10.32 -13.69
CA ALA A 141 -12.27 9.41 -13.05
C ALA A 141 -11.05 9.42 -13.98
N GLY A 142 -9.86 9.74 -13.46
CA GLY A 142 -8.63 9.38 -14.16
C GLY A 142 -8.82 7.96 -14.67
N THR A 143 -8.55 7.73 -15.96
CA THR A 143 -8.74 6.43 -16.63
C THR A 143 -8.57 5.28 -15.66
N PRO A 144 -9.45 4.26 -15.64
CA PRO A 144 -9.31 3.13 -14.74
C PRO A 144 -7.87 2.66 -14.81
N SER A 145 -7.11 2.91 -13.74
CA SER A 145 -5.88 2.19 -13.57
C SER A 145 -6.36 0.77 -13.32
N PRO A 146 -5.95 -0.23 -14.12
CA PRO A 146 -5.72 -1.52 -13.48
C PRO A 146 -4.87 -1.17 -12.25
N GLY A 147 -5.21 -1.65 -11.04
CA GLY A 147 -4.33 -1.47 -9.88
C GLY A 147 -2.87 -1.62 -10.33
N PRO A 148 -1.99 -0.71 -9.92
CA PRO A 148 -0.81 -0.37 -10.68
C PRO A 148 -0.05 -1.63 -11.09
N GLY A 149 0.04 -1.83 -12.41
CA GLY A 149 0.64 -3.02 -12.99
C GLY A 149 2.14 -2.97 -12.79
N HIS A 150 2.61 -3.46 -11.66
CA HIS A 150 4.03 -3.60 -11.39
C HIS A 150 4.48 -5.03 -11.71
N ASP A 151 5.57 -5.16 -12.46
CA ASP A 151 6.18 -6.47 -12.73
C ASP A 151 6.63 -7.15 -11.41
N ALA A 152 6.97 -6.35 -10.38
CA ALA A 152 7.19 -6.80 -9.00
C ALA A 152 6.76 -5.71 -8.00
N MET A 153 6.16 -6.12 -6.88
CA MET A 153 5.66 -5.25 -5.82
C MET A 153 6.77 -4.82 -4.84
N ASN A 154 6.75 -3.55 -4.45
CA ASN A 154 7.52 -2.99 -3.35
C ASN A 154 6.54 -2.29 -2.39
N VAL A 155 6.08 -3.06 -1.39
CA VAL A 155 5.06 -2.64 -0.43
C VAL A 155 5.75 -2.12 0.82
N ALA A 156 5.28 -1.03 1.42
CA ALA A 156 5.81 -0.59 2.70
C ALA A 156 4.73 -0.21 3.71
N TYR A 157 4.89 -0.65 4.95
CA TYR A 157 4.10 -0.15 6.06
C TYR A 157 4.54 1.26 6.44
N PHE A 158 3.59 2.19 6.47
CA PHE A 158 3.73 3.53 7.04
C PHE A 158 2.99 3.58 8.38
N THR A 159 3.71 3.89 9.46
CA THR A 159 3.15 3.89 10.81
C THR A 159 2.39 5.18 11.12
N GLN A 160 1.15 5.06 11.63
CA GLN A 160 0.28 6.17 12.04
C GLN A 160 0.99 7.09 13.03
N TRP A 161 1.70 6.49 14.00
CA TRP A 161 2.40 7.17 15.08
C TRP A 161 3.77 7.75 14.67
N GLY A 162 4.27 7.46 13.47
CA GLY A 162 5.62 7.82 13.03
C GLY A 162 5.93 9.32 13.16
N ALA A 163 4.96 10.19 12.87
CA ALA A 163 5.16 11.63 12.95
C ALA A 163 5.37 12.13 14.39
N GLU A 164 4.65 11.56 15.37
CA GLU A 164 4.76 11.97 16.78
C GLU A 164 5.94 11.28 17.48
N GLU A 165 6.08 9.97 17.29
CA GLU A 165 7.05 9.18 18.04
C GLU A 165 8.44 9.21 17.41
N ARG A 166 8.52 9.31 16.08
CA ARG A 166 9.78 9.10 15.32
C ARG A 166 10.22 10.31 14.50
N ASP A 167 9.43 11.39 14.49
CA ASP A 167 9.59 12.54 13.59
C ASP A 167 9.69 12.11 12.11
N TYR A 168 8.95 11.05 11.75
CA TYR A 168 8.86 10.53 10.39
C TYR A 168 7.48 10.84 9.78
N HIS A 169 7.47 11.67 8.75
CA HIS A 169 6.28 12.21 8.11
C HIS A 169 6.12 11.63 6.70
N VAL A 170 4.92 11.70 6.11
CA VAL A 170 4.67 11.24 4.74
C VAL A 170 5.59 11.93 3.71
N ARG A 171 5.98 13.19 3.95
CA ARG A 171 6.92 13.91 3.07
C ARG A 171 8.32 13.28 3.04
N ASP A 172 8.71 12.52 4.06
CA ASP A 172 10.05 11.97 4.16
C ASP A 172 10.25 10.87 3.11
N LEU A 173 9.16 10.18 2.71
CA LEU A 173 9.15 9.30 1.53
C LEU A 173 9.57 10.02 0.25
N VAL A 174 9.24 11.32 0.13
CA VAL A 174 9.62 12.14 -1.03
C VAL A 174 11.06 12.65 -0.90
N GLU A 175 11.45 13.07 0.29
CA GLU A 175 12.78 13.63 0.55
C GLU A 175 13.89 12.58 0.42
N SER A 176 13.65 11.36 0.90
CA SER A 176 14.54 10.20 0.72
C SER A 176 14.51 9.63 -0.71
N GLY A 177 13.48 9.97 -1.49
CA GLY A 177 13.18 9.34 -2.78
C GLY A 177 12.63 7.92 -2.67
N SER A 178 12.13 7.50 -1.50
CA SER A 178 11.44 6.22 -1.31
C SER A 178 10.13 6.14 -2.10
N ALA A 179 9.39 7.24 -2.22
CA ALA A 179 8.08 7.28 -2.88
C ALA A 179 8.15 6.88 -4.37
N ASP A 180 9.25 7.21 -5.06
CA ASP A 180 9.48 6.82 -6.46
C ASP A 180 9.70 5.30 -6.64
N LYS A 181 10.01 4.58 -5.55
CA LYS A 181 10.38 3.15 -5.54
C LYS A 181 9.27 2.25 -5.03
N LEU A 182 8.27 2.84 -4.38
CA LEU A 182 7.16 2.12 -3.79
C LEU A 182 6.05 1.90 -4.82
N THR A 183 5.43 0.74 -4.72
CA THR A 183 4.24 0.40 -5.47
C THR A 183 3.00 0.52 -4.58
N HIS A 184 3.12 0.14 -3.30
CA HIS A 184 2.04 0.20 -2.33
C HIS A 184 2.51 0.76 -0.99
N ILE A 185 1.59 1.46 -0.31
CA ILE A 185 1.71 1.80 1.11
C ILE A 185 0.59 1.09 1.87
N ASN A 186 0.97 0.38 2.93
CA ASN A 186 0.05 -0.11 3.94
C ASN A 186 0.04 0.88 5.12
N TYR A 187 -1.04 1.62 5.31
CA TYR A 187 -1.18 2.54 6.45
C TYR A 187 -1.53 1.75 7.71
N ALA A 188 -0.60 1.71 8.66
CA ALA A 188 -0.71 0.99 9.93
C ALA A 188 -1.19 1.94 11.05
N PHE A 189 -2.34 1.75 11.68
CA PHE A 189 -3.38 0.75 11.39
C PHE A 189 -4.77 1.37 11.54
N GLY A 190 -5.78 0.68 11.02
CA GLY A 190 -7.17 0.83 11.42
C GLY A 190 -7.54 -0.19 12.49
N ASN A 191 -8.30 0.22 13.51
CA ASN A 191 -8.72 -0.68 14.60
C ASN A 191 -10.13 -1.27 14.36
N VAL A 192 -10.37 -2.45 14.94
CA VAL A 192 -11.69 -3.11 14.98
C VAL A 192 -12.29 -2.95 16.37
N GLY A 193 -13.44 -2.30 16.45
CA GLY A 193 -14.15 -2.01 17.68
C GLY A 193 -14.74 -3.27 18.33
N THR A 194 -15.07 -3.15 19.62
CA THR A 194 -15.71 -4.26 20.38
C THR A 194 -17.14 -4.59 19.92
N ASP A 195 -17.76 -3.70 19.16
CA ASP A 195 -19.03 -3.89 18.45
C ASP A 195 -18.87 -4.57 17.08
N GLY A 196 -17.61 -4.78 16.66
CA GLY A 196 -17.25 -5.40 15.39
C GLY A 196 -17.38 -4.45 14.21
N GLU A 197 -17.13 -3.15 14.40
CA GLU A 197 -17.07 -2.15 13.33
C GLU A 197 -15.66 -1.57 13.23
N CYS A 198 -15.24 -1.19 12.03
CA CYS A 198 -14.16 -0.21 11.87
C CYS A 198 -14.66 1.14 12.39
N PHE A 199 -13.83 1.82 13.15
CA PHE A 199 -14.19 3.08 13.79
C PHE A 199 -13.01 4.01 13.84
N MET A 200 -13.29 5.25 14.23
CA MET A 200 -12.27 6.27 14.41
C MET A 200 -12.47 6.96 15.76
N THR A 201 -11.38 7.13 16.50
CA THR A 201 -11.37 7.75 17.82
C THR A 201 -10.05 8.48 18.04
N ASN A 202 -9.99 9.34 19.05
CA ASN A 202 -8.75 9.97 19.50
C ASN A 202 -8.47 9.57 20.97
N GLU A 203 -8.53 8.27 21.22
CA GLU A 203 -8.39 7.68 22.55
C GLU A 203 -7.14 6.78 22.56
N PRO A 204 -6.20 7.00 23.49
CA PRO A 204 -4.96 6.22 23.57
C PRO A 204 -5.21 4.71 23.56
N GLU A 205 -4.38 3.98 22.84
CA GLU A 205 -4.47 2.51 22.64
C GLU A 205 -5.68 2.04 21.82
N GLU A 206 -6.65 2.90 21.52
CA GLU A 206 -7.83 2.56 20.70
C GLU A 206 -7.79 3.19 19.29
N GLY A 207 -7.23 4.40 19.15
CA GLY A 207 -7.04 5.06 17.85
C GLY A 207 -6.54 6.49 17.99
N ASP A 208 -5.95 7.01 16.91
CA ASP A 208 -5.38 8.36 16.85
C ASP A 208 -5.89 9.15 15.62
N ALA A 209 -7.16 9.54 15.69
CA ALA A 209 -7.79 10.39 14.68
C ALA A 209 -7.05 11.73 14.48
N LEU A 210 -6.27 12.18 15.48
CA LEU A 210 -5.46 13.37 15.35
C LEU A 210 -4.31 13.11 14.36
N ALA A 211 -3.53 12.04 14.51
CA ALA A 211 -2.52 11.65 13.54
C ALA A 211 -3.13 11.38 12.15
N ASP A 212 -4.27 10.67 12.11
CA ASP A 212 -4.92 10.28 10.86
C ASP A 212 -5.38 11.48 10.03
N TYR A 213 -6.24 12.33 10.58
CA TYR A 213 -6.85 13.43 9.81
C TYR A 213 -7.09 14.73 10.60
N GLY A 214 -6.78 14.76 11.89
CA GLY A 214 -7.05 15.91 12.76
C GLY A 214 -5.92 16.93 12.84
N ARG A 215 -4.66 16.49 12.83
CA ARG A 215 -3.45 17.29 13.06
C ARG A 215 -3.22 18.23 11.89
N ALA A 216 -3.19 19.53 12.14
CA ALA A 216 -2.80 20.49 11.12
C ALA A 216 -1.30 20.34 10.81
N VAL A 217 -0.97 20.02 9.57
CA VAL A 217 0.41 19.81 9.13
C VAL A 217 0.99 21.14 8.63
N PRO A 218 2.11 21.63 9.18
CA PRO A 218 2.75 22.84 8.70
C PRO A 218 3.45 22.62 7.35
N ALA A 219 3.75 23.71 6.64
CA ALA A 219 4.45 23.69 5.35
C ALA A 219 5.82 22.98 5.41
N SER A 220 6.46 22.97 6.58
CA SER A 220 7.73 22.29 6.81
C SER A 220 7.62 20.79 6.99
N GLU A 221 6.42 20.24 7.08
CA GLU A 221 6.16 18.80 7.27
C GLU A 221 5.25 18.23 6.18
N SER A 222 4.80 19.07 5.23
CA SER A 222 3.86 18.67 4.19
C SER A 222 4.53 18.25 2.90
N VAL A 223 3.89 17.31 2.19
CA VAL A 223 4.40 16.75 0.92
C VAL A 223 4.56 17.81 -0.18
N ASP A 224 3.66 18.78 -0.21
CA ASP A 224 3.61 19.86 -1.21
C ASP A 224 4.30 21.16 -0.76
N GLY A 225 4.87 21.19 0.44
CA GLY A 225 5.44 22.39 1.04
C GLY A 225 4.41 23.47 1.41
N ALA A 226 3.10 23.17 1.39
CA ALA A 226 2.03 24.05 1.83
C ALA A 226 1.37 23.56 3.12
N ALA A 227 1.25 24.47 4.09
CA ALA A 227 0.59 24.21 5.36
C ALA A 227 -0.92 23.99 5.17
N ASP A 228 -1.51 23.14 6.00
CA ASP A 228 -2.96 22.99 6.05
C ASP A 228 -3.66 24.31 6.45
N GLY A 229 -4.79 24.56 5.81
CA GLY A 229 -5.59 25.76 6.04
C GLY A 229 -6.31 25.76 7.40
N PRO A 230 -6.61 26.94 7.97
CA PRO A 230 -7.41 27.03 9.19
C PRO A 230 -8.78 26.38 9.03
N GLY A 231 -9.08 25.36 9.84
CA GLY A 231 -10.37 24.66 9.81
C GLY A 231 -10.57 23.74 8.60
N GLN A 232 -9.51 23.43 7.84
CA GLN A 232 -9.55 22.48 6.73
C GLN A 232 -10.02 21.11 7.24
N PRO A 233 -11.08 20.50 6.71
CA PRO A 233 -11.73 19.37 7.38
C PRO A 233 -10.95 18.04 7.24
N LEU A 234 -10.02 17.93 6.30
CA LEU A 234 -9.10 16.80 6.16
C LEU A 234 -7.65 17.28 6.32
N ARG A 235 -6.93 16.77 7.32
CA ARG A 235 -5.54 17.13 7.64
C ARG A 235 -4.75 15.84 7.91
N GLY A 236 -3.75 15.87 8.79
CA GLY A 236 -3.03 14.68 9.26
C GLY A 236 -2.37 13.87 8.13
N ASN A 237 -2.05 12.62 8.44
CA ASN A 237 -1.44 11.67 7.52
C ASN A 237 -2.32 11.45 6.29
N PHE A 238 -3.64 11.35 6.43
CA PHE A 238 -4.59 11.14 5.33
C PHE A 238 -4.48 12.26 4.29
N ASN A 239 -4.47 13.52 4.71
CA ASN A 239 -4.27 14.60 3.75
C ASN A 239 -2.88 14.56 3.10
N GLN A 240 -1.84 14.16 3.83
CA GLN A 240 -0.51 14.04 3.24
C GLN A 240 -0.42 12.86 2.25
N LEU A 241 -1.09 11.74 2.52
CA LEU A 241 -1.19 10.61 1.58
C LEU A 241 -1.94 11.01 0.31
N ARG A 242 -3.01 11.82 0.43
CA ARG A 242 -3.68 12.41 -0.75
C ARG A 242 -2.68 13.21 -1.59
N LYS A 243 -1.92 14.11 -0.96
CA LYS A 243 -0.89 14.92 -1.64
C LYS A 243 0.24 14.06 -2.22
N LEU A 244 0.57 12.95 -1.57
CA LEU A 244 1.55 11.98 -2.07
C LEU A 244 1.04 11.34 -3.36
N LYS A 245 -0.20 10.82 -3.36
CA LYS A 245 -0.82 10.22 -4.56
C LYS A 245 -0.99 11.21 -5.70
N GLU A 246 -1.25 12.49 -5.42
CA GLU A 246 -1.27 13.54 -6.46
C GLU A 246 0.08 13.67 -7.18
N ARG A 247 1.19 13.41 -6.47
CA ARG A 247 2.55 13.43 -7.03
C ARG A 247 2.98 12.08 -7.61
N TYR A 248 2.47 10.99 -7.05
CA TYR A 248 2.78 9.61 -7.39
C TYR A 248 1.48 8.86 -7.71
N PRO A 249 0.87 9.11 -8.89
CA PRO A 249 -0.48 8.63 -9.20
C PRO A 249 -0.58 7.11 -9.39
N GLU A 250 0.55 6.42 -9.57
CA GLU A 250 0.64 4.96 -9.64
C GLU A 250 0.80 4.31 -8.26
N LEU A 251 0.97 5.09 -7.18
CA LEU A 251 1.12 4.56 -5.83
C LEU A 251 -0.24 4.15 -5.27
N ALA A 252 -0.40 2.87 -4.96
CA ALA A 252 -1.57 2.36 -4.25
C ALA A 252 -1.41 2.55 -2.73
N VAL A 253 -2.52 2.86 -2.04
CA VAL A 253 -2.53 2.98 -0.58
C VAL A 253 -3.65 2.14 0.00
N SER A 254 -3.30 1.17 0.85
CA SER A 254 -4.26 0.35 1.58
C SER A 254 -4.29 0.75 3.05
N ILE A 255 -5.47 0.64 3.68
CA ILE A 255 -5.57 0.69 5.14
C ILE A 255 -5.35 -0.72 5.68
N SER A 256 -4.36 -0.89 6.55
CA SER A 256 -4.13 -2.16 7.23
C SER A 256 -4.97 -2.24 8.51
N LEU A 257 -5.85 -3.23 8.60
CA LEU A 257 -6.72 -3.43 9.74
C LEU A 257 -6.09 -4.40 10.72
N GLY A 258 -5.92 -3.97 11.97
CA GLY A 258 -5.38 -4.82 13.04
C GLY A 258 -3.91 -4.56 13.34
N GLY A 259 -3.07 -5.53 13.04
CA GLY A 259 -1.72 -5.68 13.56
C GLY A 259 -1.71 -6.31 14.96
N TRP A 260 -0.50 -6.52 15.48
CA TRP A 260 -0.24 -7.19 16.75
C TRP A 260 -1.17 -6.74 17.90
N ASN A 261 -1.27 -5.43 18.13
CA ASN A 261 -2.02 -4.88 19.28
C ASN A 261 -3.54 -4.78 19.05
N TRP A 262 -4.00 -4.67 17.81
CA TRP A 262 -5.41 -4.40 17.48
C TRP A 262 -6.13 -5.60 16.84
N SER A 263 -5.50 -6.77 16.87
CA SER A 263 -6.12 -8.03 16.42
C SER A 263 -7.15 -8.63 17.39
N LYS A 264 -7.30 -8.06 18.58
CA LYS A 264 -8.09 -8.63 19.68
C LYS A 264 -9.54 -8.96 19.33
N ASN A 265 -10.20 -8.07 18.59
CA ASN A 265 -11.64 -8.11 18.39
C ASN A 265 -12.06 -8.84 17.11
N PHE A 266 -11.12 -9.24 16.24
CA PHE A 266 -11.47 -9.90 14.96
C PHE A 266 -12.33 -11.14 15.15
N SER A 267 -11.92 -12.07 16.02
CA SER A 267 -12.66 -13.33 16.23
C SER A 267 -14.12 -13.10 16.63
N ASP A 268 -14.41 -12.06 17.43
CA ASP A 268 -15.79 -11.67 17.78
C ASP A 268 -16.50 -10.99 16.61
N ALA A 269 -15.81 -10.09 15.90
CA ALA A 269 -16.35 -9.35 14.76
C ALA A 269 -16.72 -10.28 13.60
N VAL A 270 -16.05 -11.42 13.42
CA VAL A 270 -16.30 -12.33 12.30
C VAL A 270 -17.18 -13.55 12.60
N LEU A 271 -17.64 -13.67 13.85
CA LEU A 271 -18.26 -14.90 14.36
C LEU A 271 -19.57 -15.30 13.65
N THR A 272 -20.36 -14.34 13.17
CA THR A 272 -21.60 -14.60 12.44
C THR A 272 -21.66 -13.85 11.11
N PRO A 273 -22.51 -14.26 10.16
CA PRO A 273 -22.71 -13.49 8.92
C PRO A 273 -23.05 -12.03 9.17
N GLU A 274 -23.94 -11.76 10.12
CA GLU A 274 -24.39 -10.40 10.45
C GLU A 274 -23.31 -9.57 11.17
N SER A 275 -22.35 -10.20 11.85
CA SER A 275 -21.22 -9.49 12.43
C SER A 275 -20.16 -9.18 11.39
N ARG A 276 -19.89 -10.12 10.47
CA ARG A 276 -18.97 -9.91 9.34
C ARG A 276 -19.46 -8.81 8.40
N GLU A 277 -20.72 -8.87 7.98
CA GLU A 277 -21.31 -7.84 7.10
C GLU A 277 -21.20 -6.45 7.75
N ARG A 278 -21.45 -6.36 9.07
CA ARG A 278 -21.30 -5.12 9.85
C ARG A 278 -19.84 -4.63 9.87
N LEU A 279 -18.89 -5.52 10.14
CA LEU A 279 -17.46 -5.18 10.09
C LEU A 279 -17.09 -4.63 8.71
N VAL A 280 -17.31 -5.43 7.67
CA VAL A 280 -16.88 -5.09 6.31
C VAL A 280 -17.54 -3.79 5.83
N SER A 281 -18.86 -3.64 6.01
CA SER A 281 -19.58 -2.44 5.57
C SER A 281 -19.08 -1.18 6.27
N SER A 282 -18.81 -1.24 7.58
CA SER A 282 -18.25 -0.10 8.32
C SER A 282 -16.83 0.28 7.85
N CYS A 283 -15.98 -0.69 7.54
CA CYS A 283 -14.63 -0.43 7.03
C CYS A 283 -14.67 0.18 5.62
N VAL A 284 -15.52 -0.36 4.74
CA VAL A 284 -15.72 0.19 3.39
C VAL A 284 -16.29 1.61 3.45
N ASP A 285 -17.24 1.88 4.34
CA ASP A 285 -17.81 3.22 4.54
C ASP A 285 -16.77 4.22 5.04
N LEU A 286 -16.04 3.86 6.09
CA LEU A 286 -15.08 4.75 6.75
C LEU A 286 -13.89 5.09 5.84
N TYR A 287 -13.26 4.07 5.25
CA TYR A 287 -11.98 4.24 4.56
C TYR A 287 -12.14 4.40 3.05
N LEU A 288 -12.98 3.56 2.40
CA LEU A 288 -13.05 3.55 0.93
C LEU A 288 -14.07 4.55 0.39
N ARG A 289 -15.23 4.69 1.03
CA ARG A 289 -16.15 5.82 0.79
C ARG A 289 -15.64 7.10 1.46
N GLY A 290 -14.76 6.98 2.44
CA GLY A 290 -14.06 8.11 3.04
C GLY A 290 -14.91 8.91 4.02
N ASN A 291 -15.91 8.28 4.64
CA ASN A 291 -16.84 8.91 5.57
C ASN A 291 -16.23 9.03 6.96
N LEU A 292 -15.45 10.10 7.17
CA LEU A 292 -14.75 10.34 8.44
C LEU A 292 -15.69 10.98 9.47
N PRO A 293 -15.78 10.48 10.71
CA PRO A 293 -16.54 11.14 11.75
C PRO A 293 -15.92 12.49 12.13
N GLU A 294 -16.75 13.46 12.50
CA GLU A 294 -16.27 14.74 13.01
C GLU A 294 -15.62 14.57 14.40
N ILE A 295 -14.29 14.64 14.46
CA ILE A 295 -13.49 14.54 15.68
C ILE A 295 -12.54 15.75 15.72
N ASP A 296 -12.53 16.46 16.86
CA ASP A 296 -11.65 17.60 17.11
C ASP A 296 -11.62 18.67 15.99
N GLY A 297 -12.75 18.86 15.29
CA GLY A 297 -12.89 19.85 14.22
C GLY A 297 -12.25 19.45 12.89
N ALA A 298 -12.06 18.16 12.65
CA ALA A 298 -11.81 17.54 11.34
C ALA A 298 -12.83 16.42 11.12
N GLY A 299 -12.98 15.97 9.87
CA GLY A 299 -13.94 14.94 9.48
C GLY A 299 -15.09 15.50 8.64
N GLY A 300 -15.86 14.59 8.05
CA GLY A 300 -16.90 14.86 7.08
C GLY A 300 -17.07 13.71 6.09
N GLU A 301 -18.26 13.64 5.51
CA GLU A 301 -18.65 12.66 4.51
C GLU A 301 -17.76 12.77 3.24
N GLY A 302 -17.29 11.64 2.73
CA GLY A 302 -16.50 11.54 1.50
C GLY A 302 -15.11 12.16 1.53
N LEU A 303 -14.63 12.70 2.66
CA LEU A 303 -13.39 13.47 2.69
C LEU A 303 -12.13 12.65 2.41
N ALA A 304 -12.11 11.38 2.83
CA ALA A 304 -10.99 10.48 2.55
C ALA A 304 -11.17 9.67 1.26
N TYR A 305 -12.24 9.91 0.49
CA TYR A 305 -12.48 9.18 -0.76
C TYR A 305 -11.30 9.32 -1.72
N GLY A 306 -10.84 8.19 -2.27
CA GLY A 306 -9.71 8.13 -3.21
C GLY A 306 -8.33 8.16 -2.56
N ILE A 307 -8.23 8.32 -1.23
CA ILE A 307 -6.96 8.10 -0.52
C ILE A 307 -6.62 6.62 -0.56
N PHE A 308 -7.55 5.77 -0.14
CA PHE A 308 -7.37 4.34 -0.09
C PHE A 308 -7.84 3.64 -1.38
N ASP A 309 -7.05 2.68 -1.83
CA ASP A 309 -7.28 1.81 -2.99
C ASP A 309 -7.58 0.37 -2.59
N GLY A 310 -7.47 0.04 -1.30
CA GLY A 310 -7.70 -1.31 -0.83
C GLY A 310 -7.75 -1.44 0.68
N ILE A 311 -7.97 -2.68 1.11
CA ILE A 311 -7.92 -3.12 2.50
C ILE A 311 -6.83 -4.18 2.62
N ASP A 312 -5.98 -4.03 3.63
CA ASP A 312 -5.04 -5.07 4.04
C ASP A 312 -5.49 -5.66 5.38
N LEU A 313 -5.64 -6.98 5.44
CA LEU A 313 -6.06 -7.69 6.65
C LEU A 313 -4.85 -8.16 7.44
N ASP A 314 -4.66 -7.58 8.61
CA ASP A 314 -3.57 -7.93 9.52
C ASP A 314 -4.14 -8.49 10.84
N TRP A 315 -4.79 -9.66 10.75
CA TRP A 315 -5.27 -10.38 11.93
C TRP A 315 -4.22 -11.40 12.38
N GLU A 316 -3.60 -11.10 13.53
CA GLU A 316 -2.57 -11.92 14.15
C GLU A 316 -3.07 -12.67 15.42
N TRP A 317 -3.55 -13.92 15.36
CA TRP A 317 -3.71 -14.78 14.21
C TRP A 317 -5.03 -15.56 14.34
N PRO A 318 -5.80 -15.78 13.25
CA PRO A 318 -6.99 -16.60 13.28
C PRO A 318 -6.65 -18.02 13.78
N GLY A 319 -7.37 -18.48 14.79
CA GLY A 319 -7.28 -19.85 15.31
C GLY A 319 -6.00 -20.20 16.08
N SER A 320 -5.03 -19.30 16.18
CA SER A 320 -3.75 -19.53 16.87
C SER A 320 -3.35 -18.36 17.77
N ASP A 321 -2.30 -18.54 18.58
CA ASP A 321 -1.88 -17.52 19.56
C ASP A 321 -1.24 -16.31 18.87
N GLY A 322 -1.64 -15.09 19.23
CA GLY A 322 -0.96 -13.87 18.81
C GLY A 322 -0.65 -13.03 20.04
N HIS A 323 -1.01 -11.74 20.01
CA HIS A 323 -1.00 -10.94 21.22
C HIS A 323 -1.83 -11.62 22.34
N PRO A 324 -1.36 -11.66 23.60
CA PRO A 324 -1.98 -12.45 24.67
C PRO A 324 -3.45 -12.13 24.98
N ASP A 325 -3.91 -10.93 24.62
CA ASP A 325 -5.28 -10.49 24.84
C ASP A 325 -6.25 -10.90 23.72
N ASN A 326 -5.76 -11.54 22.65
CA ASN A 326 -6.58 -11.90 21.51
C ASN A 326 -7.61 -12.98 21.86
N VAL A 327 -8.81 -12.81 21.31
CA VAL A 327 -9.82 -13.87 21.35
C VAL A 327 -9.48 -14.86 20.25
N VAL A 328 -9.25 -16.12 20.61
CA VAL A 328 -8.85 -17.18 19.67
C VAL A 328 -9.88 -18.31 19.71
N ARG A 329 -10.39 -18.70 18.55
CA ARG A 329 -11.37 -19.77 18.38
C ARG A 329 -10.98 -20.73 17.27
N PRO A 330 -11.25 -22.04 17.41
CA PRO A 330 -11.07 -22.98 16.31
C PRO A 330 -11.86 -22.59 15.05
N GLU A 331 -13.04 -21.99 15.23
CA GLU A 331 -13.90 -21.51 14.13
C GLU A 331 -13.33 -20.31 13.36
N ASP A 332 -12.27 -19.67 13.87
CA ASP A 332 -11.64 -18.52 13.20
C ASP A 332 -11.12 -18.89 11.82
N ARG A 333 -10.76 -20.16 11.59
CA ARG A 333 -10.31 -20.64 10.28
C ARG A 333 -11.37 -20.43 9.21
N GLU A 334 -12.55 -21.01 9.39
CA GLU A 334 -13.63 -20.87 8.43
C GLU A 334 -14.23 -19.45 8.45
N ASN A 335 -14.20 -18.77 9.60
CA ASN A 335 -14.68 -17.39 9.70
C ASN A 335 -13.74 -16.39 9.01
N PHE A 336 -12.43 -16.63 8.97
CA PHE A 336 -11.49 -15.83 8.20
C PHE A 336 -11.77 -16.00 6.71
N THR A 337 -11.97 -17.22 6.23
CA THR A 337 -12.41 -17.47 4.84
C THR A 337 -13.71 -16.73 4.51
N ALA A 338 -14.69 -16.76 5.41
CA ALA A 338 -15.94 -16.04 5.24
C ALA A 338 -15.79 -14.52 5.32
N LEU A 339 -14.82 -14.00 6.08
CA LEU A 339 -14.48 -12.58 6.14
C LEU A 339 -13.87 -12.10 4.82
N VAL A 340 -12.89 -12.85 4.29
CA VAL A 340 -12.23 -12.52 3.01
C VAL A 340 -13.24 -12.45 1.87
N ARG A 341 -14.15 -13.42 1.80
CA ARG A 341 -15.27 -13.42 0.83
C ARG A 341 -16.18 -12.21 0.98
N GLU A 342 -16.57 -11.89 2.20
CA GLU A 342 -17.42 -10.73 2.48
C GLU A 342 -16.74 -9.42 2.04
N PHE A 343 -15.45 -9.25 2.33
CA PHE A 343 -14.68 -8.12 1.82
C PHE A 343 -14.68 -8.11 0.29
N ARG A 344 -14.28 -9.20 -0.39
CA ARG A 344 -14.21 -9.25 -1.85
C ARG A 344 -15.56 -8.90 -2.50
N GLU A 345 -16.66 -9.44 -1.99
CA GLU A 345 -18.02 -9.15 -2.49
C GLU A 345 -18.37 -7.65 -2.36
N GLN A 346 -18.09 -7.02 -1.22
CA GLN A 346 -18.40 -5.59 -1.02
C GLN A 346 -17.42 -4.67 -1.77
N LEU A 347 -16.16 -5.07 -1.91
CA LEU A 347 -15.15 -4.36 -2.70
C LEU A 347 -15.48 -4.40 -4.20
N ASP A 348 -15.91 -5.55 -4.71
CA ASP A 348 -16.37 -5.70 -6.10
C ASP A 348 -17.63 -4.86 -6.36
N ALA A 349 -18.59 -4.88 -5.43
CA ALA A 349 -19.79 -4.05 -5.54
C ALA A 349 -19.45 -2.54 -5.56
N LEU A 350 -18.55 -2.08 -4.69
CA LEU A 350 -18.07 -0.70 -4.72
C LEU A 350 -17.27 -0.41 -6.00
N GLY A 351 -16.50 -1.39 -6.48
CA GLY A 351 -15.75 -1.30 -7.72
C GLY A 351 -16.65 -1.13 -8.95
N GLU A 352 -17.73 -1.91 -9.04
CA GLU A 352 -18.77 -1.75 -10.06
C GLU A 352 -19.47 -0.40 -9.97
N GLU A 353 -19.71 0.11 -8.75
CA GLU A 353 -20.33 1.43 -8.50
C GLU A 353 -19.43 2.58 -8.97
N THR A 354 -18.11 2.44 -8.81
CA THR A 354 -17.14 3.52 -8.97
C THR A 354 -16.22 3.39 -10.19
N ASP A 355 -16.35 2.30 -10.96
CA ASP A 355 -15.45 1.92 -12.05
C ASP A 355 -13.97 1.83 -11.60
N ARG A 356 -13.76 1.25 -10.41
CA ARG A 356 -12.43 1.03 -9.80
C ARG A 356 -12.26 -0.43 -9.40
N HIS A 357 -11.02 -0.90 -9.39
CA HIS A 357 -10.67 -2.13 -8.66
C HIS A 357 -10.19 -1.73 -7.28
N PHE A 358 -10.76 -2.34 -6.23
CA PHE A 358 -10.23 -2.19 -4.88
C PHE A 358 -9.48 -3.46 -4.48
N GLU A 359 -8.24 -3.27 -4.03
CA GLU A 359 -7.36 -4.36 -3.65
C GLU A 359 -7.74 -4.95 -2.29
N LEU A 360 -7.60 -6.26 -2.18
CA LEU A 360 -7.68 -6.98 -0.93
C LEU A 360 -6.38 -7.75 -0.73
N SER A 361 -5.65 -7.42 0.33
CA SER A 361 -4.44 -8.12 0.75
C SER A 361 -4.54 -8.60 2.19
N SER A 362 -3.54 -9.36 2.64
CA SER A 362 -3.40 -9.74 4.03
C SER A 362 -1.94 -9.94 4.41
N PHE A 363 -1.57 -9.54 5.63
CA PHE A 363 -0.34 -9.98 6.26
C PHE A 363 -0.52 -11.38 6.84
N MET A 364 0.32 -12.30 6.37
CA MET A 364 0.20 -13.74 6.61
C MET A 364 1.40 -14.27 7.40
N PRO A 365 1.18 -15.22 8.31
CA PRO A 365 2.15 -15.54 9.34
C PRO A 365 3.38 -16.29 8.85
N ALA A 366 4.42 -16.26 9.69
CA ALA A 366 5.45 -17.27 9.67
C ALA A 366 5.00 -18.56 10.37
N GLY A 367 5.42 -19.70 9.81
CA GLY A 367 5.25 -21.02 10.43
C GLY A 367 4.04 -21.79 9.92
N ALA A 368 4.31 -22.94 9.30
CA ALA A 368 3.31 -23.78 8.64
C ALA A 368 2.14 -24.21 9.55
N TRP A 369 2.38 -24.33 10.85
CA TRP A 369 1.36 -24.74 11.80
C TRP A 369 0.26 -23.68 11.99
N ARG A 370 0.60 -22.37 11.87
CA ARG A 370 -0.39 -21.28 11.89
C ARG A 370 -1.26 -21.33 10.64
N LEU A 371 -0.68 -21.61 9.48
CA LEU A 371 -1.40 -21.80 8.22
C LEU A 371 -2.46 -22.89 8.34
N ASP A 372 -2.07 -24.06 8.84
CA ASP A 372 -2.99 -25.20 8.99
C ASP A 372 -4.12 -24.95 9.99
N THR A 373 -3.86 -24.09 10.98
CA THR A 373 -4.80 -23.80 12.06
C THR A 373 -5.77 -22.69 11.67
N GLY A 374 -5.31 -21.65 10.98
CA GLY A 374 -6.07 -20.41 10.78
C GLY A 374 -6.59 -20.16 9.36
N TYR A 375 -6.15 -20.92 8.35
CA TYR A 375 -6.35 -20.49 6.96
C TYR A 375 -6.75 -21.63 6.01
N GLU A 376 -7.76 -21.38 5.18
CA GLU A 376 -8.10 -22.21 4.01
C GLU A 376 -7.50 -21.57 2.76
N LEU A 377 -6.17 -21.71 2.60
CA LEU A 377 -5.40 -21.00 1.57
C LEU A 377 -5.91 -21.21 0.14
N ASP A 378 -6.42 -22.39 -0.18
CA ASP A 378 -7.00 -22.67 -1.50
C ASP A 378 -8.31 -21.91 -1.75
N GLU A 379 -9.03 -21.54 -0.70
CA GLU A 379 -10.25 -20.72 -0.78
C GLU A 379 -9.92 -19.23 -0.78
N VAL A 380 -9.12 -18.74 0.18
CA VAL A 380 -8.89 -17.30 0.36
C VAL A 380 -8.02 -16.67 -0.73
N MET A 381 -7.08 -17.43 -1.31
CA MET A 381 -6.19 -16.89 -2.36
C MET A 381 -6.92 -16.58 -3.68
N ALA A 382 -8.16 -17.06 -3.85
CA ALA A 382 -8.98 -16.68 -5.00
C ALA A 382 -9.48 -15.22 -4.90
N ASP A 383 -9.66 -14.74 -3.68
CA ASP A 383 -10.26 -13.45 -3.36
C ASP A 383 -9.22 -12.37 -3.04
N PHE A 384 -8.02 -12.77 -2.59
CA PHE A 384 -6.88 -11.86 -2.44
C PHE A 384 -6.24 -11.50 -3.78
N ASP A 385 -5.84 -10.23 -3.92
CA ASP A 385 -4.99 -9.78 -5.02
C ASP A 385 -3.56 -10.30 -4.81
N PHE A 386 -3.02 -10.10 -3.61
CA PHE A 386 -1.76 -10.66 -3.14
C PHE A 386 -1.79 -10.81 -1.61
N VAL A 387 -0.79 -11.50 -1.06
CA VAL A 387 -0.55 -11.58 0.39
C VAL A 387 0.89 -11.19 0.68
N THR A 388 1.11 -10.51 1.80
CA THR A 388 2.45 -10.26 2.33
C THR A 388 2.76 -11.34 3.36
N VAL A 389 3.93 -11.96 3.29
CA VAL A 389 4.27 -13.10 4.15
C VAL A 389 5.40 -12.69 5.08
N GLN A 390 5.21 -12.90 6.38
CA GLN A 390 6.19 -12.58 7.42
C GLN A 390 7.56 -13.22 7.15
N GLY A 391 8.57 -12.37 6.90
CA GLY A 391 9.97 -12.74 6.69
C GLY A 391 10.92 -12.27 7.80
N TYR A 392 10.37 -11.93 8.95
CA TYR A 392 11.05 -11.36 10.11
C TYR A 392 10.38 -11.83 11.42
N ASP A 393 10.94 -11.43 12.56
CA ASP A 393 10.51 -11.87 13.90
C ASP A 393 10.47 -13.41 14.07
N TYR A 394 11.35 -14.14 13.37
CA TYR A 394 11.55 -15.56 13.62
C TYR A 394 12.13 -15.81 15.02
N HIS A 395 12.98 -14.88 15.47
CA HIS A 395 13.57 -14.86 16.80
C HIS A 395 13.66 -13.43 17.32
N GLY A 396 13.51 -13.26 18.63
CA GLY A 396 13.52 -11.97 19.30
C GLY A 396 13.57 -12.11 20.83
N THR A 397 13.47 -11.00 21.54
CA THR A 397 13.77 -10.96 22.99
C THR A 397 12.74 -11.63 23.91
N TRP A 398 11.68 -12.20 23.34
CA TRP A 398 10.85 -13.21 24.01
C TRP A 398 11.61 -14.52 24.28
N GLU A 399 12.75 -14.71 23.63
CA GLU A 399 13.71 -15.79 23.86
C GLU A 399 14.97 -15.29 24.57
N THR A 400 15.68 -16.20 25.25
CA THR A 400 16.93 -15.90 25.95
C THR A 400 18.17 -16.35 25.18
N VAL A 401 18.02 -16.79 23.93
CA VAL A 401 19.12 -17.22 23.06
C VAL A 401 19.13 -16.31 21.85
N THR A 402 20.28 -15.69 21.58
CA THR A 402 20.48 -14.88 20.37
C THR A 402 20.35 -15.73 19.12
N ASN A 403 19.64 -15.23 18.11
CA ASN A 403 19.44 -15.95 16.86
C ASN A 403 19.17 -14.93 15.73
N HIS A 404 18.99 -15.39 14.50
CA HIS A 404 18.63 -14.59 13.35
C HIS A 404 17.13 -14.30 13.33
N GLN A 405 16.74 -13.04 13.22
CA GLN A 405 15.32 -12.70 13.22
C GLN A 405 14.64 -12.90 11.85
N SER A 406 15.41 -13.01 10.77
CA SER A 406 14.92 -12.83 9.39
C SER A 406 15.68 -13.67 8.36
N ASN A 407 16.38 -14.73 8.77
CA ASN A 407 17.22 -15.53 7.86
C ASN A 407 16.46 -16.06 6.63
N LEU A 408 17.12 -15.97 5.47
CA LEU A 408 16.58 -16.41 4.18
C LEU A 408 16.45 -17.93 4.12
N ALA A 409 17.50 -18.64 4.53
CA ALA A 409 17.57 -20.10 4.52
C ALA A 409 17.71 -20.67 5.94
N PRO A 410 17.37 -21.96 6.16
CA PRO A 410 17.54 -22.60 7.46
C PRO A 410 19.01 -22.67 7.89
N ASP A 411 19.35 -22.15 9.09
CA ASP A 411 20.69 -22.36 9.66
C ASP A 411 20.80 -23.77 10.27
N PRO A 412 21.70 -24.64 9.80
CA PRO A 412 21.88 -25.97 10.36
C PRO A 412 22.45 -26.00 11.79
N ASN A 413 22.95 -24.85 12.28
CA ASN A 413 23.50 -24.69 13.63
C ASN A 413 22.49 -24.10 14.62
N ASP A 414 21.31 -23.70 14.15
CA ASP A 414 20.25 -23.19 15.02
C ASP A 414 19.89 -24.25 16.10
N PRO A 415 19.96 -23.89 17.39
CA PRO A 415 19.68 -24.81 18.49
C PRO A 415 18.18 -25.07 18.73
N GLY A 416 17.28 -24.32 18.09
CA GLY A 416 15.84 -24.31 18.29
C GLY A 416 15.02 -24.83 17.11
N ASP A 417 13.80 -24.30 16.98
CA ASP A 417 12.89 -24.59 15.87
C ASP A 417 13.25 -23.69 14.68
N VAL A 418 13.82 -24.28 13.64
CA VAL A 418 14.36 -23.52 12.50
C VAL A 418 13.24 -23.00 11.61
N ILE A 419 13.06 -21.68 11.60
CA ILE A 419 12.22 -20.95 10.65
C ILE A 419 13.13 -20.11 9.74
N SER A 420 12.74 -19.97 8.48
CA SER A 420 13.42 -19.18 7.47
C SER A 420 12.44 -18.75 6.38
N ALA A 421 12.77 -17.71 5.62
CA ALA A 421 11.94 -17.27 4.50
C ALA A 421 11.70 -18.41 3.49
N GLU A 422 12.73 -19.18 3.16
CA GLU A 422 12.65 -20.36 2.27
C GLU A 422 11.63 -21.38 2.80
N SER A 423 11.79 -21.81 4.05
CA SER A 423 10.86 -22.80 4.64
C SER A 423 9.44 -22.25 4.79
N ASN A 424 9.30 -20.94 5.03
CA ASN A 424 8.02 -20.30 5.24
C ASN A 424 7.26 -20.19 3.92
N VAL A 425 7.87 -19.59 2.90
CA VAL A 425 7.30 -19.46 1.54
C VAL A 425 6.96 -20.83 0.96
N GLN A 426 7.87 -21.82 1.11
CA GLN A 426 7.60 -23.18 0.63
C GLN A 426 6.34 -23.79 1.27
N ALA A 427 6.02 -23.44 2.52
CA ALA A 427 4.80 -23.91 3.17
C ALA A 427 3.52 -23.36 2.50
N TYR A 428 3.54 -22.14 1.97
CA TYR A 428 2.43 -21.59 1.19
C TYR A 428 2.32 -22.27 -0.18
N VAL A 429 3.46 -22.41 -0.88
CA VAL A 429 3.51 -23.04 -2.21
C VAL A 429 3.06 -24.51 -2.15
N ASP A 430 3.46 -25.26 -1.13
CA ASP A 430 3.03 -26.65 -0.89
C ASP A 430 1.51 -26.77 -0.66
N ARG A 431 0.86 -25.67 -0.23
CA ARG A 431 -0.59 -25.56 -0.05
C ARG A 431 -1.31 -24.99 -1.28
N GLY A 432 -0.60 -24.79 -2.38
CA GLY A 432 -1.17 -24.40 -3.67
C GLY A 432 -1.28 -22.90 -3.90
N VAL A 433 -0.65 -22.08 -3.05
CA VAL A 433 -0.54 -20.63 -3.30
C VAL A 433 0.38 -20.39 -4.49
N ASP A 434 -0.07 -19.56 -5.43
CA ASP A 434 0.74 -19.11 -6.55
C ASP A 434 1.88 -18.21 -6.04
N PRO A 435 3.17 -18.55 -6.28
CA PRO A 435 4.30 -17.71 -5.88
C PRO A 435 4.14 -16.24 -6.26
N ALA A 436 3.55 -15.95 -7.43
CA ALA A 436 3.36 -14.58 -7.90
C ALA A 436 2.40 -13.74 -7.03
N LYS A 437 1.60 -14.37 -6.17
CA LYS A 437 0.74 -13.68 -5.18
C LYS A 437 1.42 -13.49 -3.82
N ILE A 438 2.63 -14.00 -3.62
CA ILE A 438 3.36 -13.89 -2.36
C ILE A 438 4.34 -12.72 -2.45
N VAL A 439 4.25 -11.81 -1.49
CA VAL A 439 5.17 -10.68 -1.33
C VAL A 439 5.97 -10.90 -0.04
N LEU A 440 7.29 -11.05 -0.13
CA LEU A 440 8.13 -11.43 1.01
C LEU A 440 8.35 -10.23 1.96
N GLY A 441 7.96 -10.36 3.22
CA GLY A 441 8.23 -9.35 4.26
C GLY A 441 9.71 -9.26 4.63
N VAL A 442 10.23 -8.05 4.81
CA VAL A 442 11.60 -7.77 5.28
C VAL A 442 11.61 -6.67 6.36
N PRO A 443 12.51 -6.76 7.36
CA PRO A 443 12.56 -5.82 8.47
C PRO A 443 13.50 -4.64 8.20
N PHE A 444 13.05 -3.41 8.46
CA PHE A 444 13.89 -2.20 8.52
C PHE A 444 14.36 -1.91 9.95
N TYR A 445 14.48 -2.96 10.77
CA TYR A 445 14.86 -2.90 12.17
C TYR A 445 15.63 -4.17 12.57
N GLY A 446 16.21 -4.14 13.77
CA GLY A 446 16.93 -5.25 14.39
C GLY A 446 16.26 -5.75 15.68
N GLN A 447 16.56 -7.00 16.04
CA GLN A 447 16.28 -7.59 17.35
C GLN A 447 17.59 -7.77 18.10
N GLY A 448 17.62 -7.47 19.41
CA GLY A 448 18.87 -7.37 20.16
C GLY A 448 18.84 -7.81 21.61
N TRP A 449 19.96 -8.37 22.04
CA TRP A 449 20.17 -8.89 23.39
C TRP A 449 21.47 -8.36 23.99
N THR A 450 21.54 -8.29 25.32
CA THR A 450 22.76 -7.90 26.06
C THR A 450 23.11 -8.91 27.15
N GLY A 451 24.34 -8.83 27.67
CA GLY A 451 24.92 -9.87 28.52
C GLY A 451 25.18 -11.17 27.76
N VAL A 452 25.54 -11.07 26.48
CA VAL A 452 25.77 -12.19 25.57
C VAL A 452 27.26 -12.55 25.59
N GLU A 453 27.57 -13.78 25.99
CA GLU A 453 28.93 -14.32 25.92
C GLU A 453 29.36 -14.54 24.45
N PRO A 454 30.66 -14.49 24.11
CA PRO A 454 31.13 -14.50 22.72
C PRO A 454 30.91 -15.83 21.97
N GLY A 455 30.63 -16.92 22.67
CA GLY A 455 30.48 -18.23 22.05
C GLY A 455 31.76 -18.80 21.42
N PRO A 456 31.66 -19.91 20.67
CA PRO A 456 32.82 -20.58 20.07
C PRO A 456 33.44 -19.81 18.90
N ASN A 457 32.65 -19.01 18.20
CA ASN A 457 33.08 -18.24 17.02
C ASN A 457 33.49 -16.80 17.36
N GLY A 458 33.14 -16.31 18.55
CA GLY A 458 33.47 -14.95 18.98
C GLY A 458 32.45 -13.90 18.54
N ASP A 459 31.31 -14.30 17.99
CA ASP A 459 30.31 -13.48 17.30
C ASP A 459 28.98 -13.36 18.05
N GLY A 460 28.89 -13.97 19.24
CA GLY A 460 27.69 -13.92 20.09
C GLY A 460 26.48 -14.67 19.57
N LEU A 461 26.54 -15.31 18.39
CA LEU A 461 25.41 -16.02 17.79
C LEU A 461 25.12 -17.36 18.53
N PHE A 462 23.84 -17.69 18.70
CA PHE A 462 23.36 -18.87 19.45
C PHE A 462 23.83 -18.93 20.91
N GLN A 463 24.07 -17.78 21.54
CA GLN A 463 24.50 -17.68 22.93
C GLN A 463 23.35 -17.23 23.83
N SER A 464 23.43 -17.62 25.11
CA SER A 464 22.47 -17.15 26.10
C SER A 464 22.70 -15.67 26.41
N ALA A 465 21.59 -14.93 26.54
CA ALA A 465 21.57 -13.53 26.92
C ALA A 465 21.04 -13.34 28.35
N GLU A 466 21.39 -12.21 28.97
CA GLU A 466 20.83 -11.81 30.27
C GLU A 466 19.53 -11.02 30.13
N GLY A 467 19.30 -10.38 28.98
CA GLY A 467 18.09 -9.61 28.71
C GLY A 467 18.09 -8.89 27.35
N PRO A 468 17.06 -8.10 27.07
CA PRO A 468 16.97 -7.31 25.84
C PRO A 468 18.04 -6.20 25.84
N ALA A 469 18.60 -5.92 24.66
CA ALA A 469 19.50 -4.79 24.48
C ALA A 469 18.73 -3.45 24.56
N PRO A 470 19.29 -2.37 25.12
CA PRO A 470 18.61 -1.07 25.14
C PRO A 470 18.37 -0.55 23.72
N GLY A 471 17.12 -0.27 23.38
CA GLY A 471 16.71 0.32 22.10
C GLY A 471 16.15 1.73 22.26
N THR A 472 16.06 2.49 21.17
CA THR A 472 15.58 3.88 21.19
C THR A 472 14.12 3.99 21.61
N TYR A 473 13.25 3.11 21.08
CA TYR A 473 11.81 3.12 21.33
C TYR A 473 11.35 1.98 22.25
N ALA A 474 11.99 0.81 22.15
CA ALA A 474 11.70 -0.35 22.99
C ALA A 474 12.98 -1.16 23.24
N ASP A 475 13.17 -1.63 24.47
CA ASP A 475 14.26 -2.56 24.76
C ASP A 475 14.09 -3.84 23.92
N GLY A 476 15.15 -4.23 23.22
CA GLY A 476 15.21 -5.41 22.38
C GLY A 476 15.00 -5.15 20.90
N THR A 477 14.58 -3.95 20.51
CA THR A 477 14.30 -3.59 19.12
C THR A 477 14.94 -2.24 18.79
N GLU A 478 15.53 -2.12 17.60
CA GLU A 478 16.15 -0.86 17.17
C GLU A 478 16.09 -0.67 15.66
N ASP A 479 15.89 0.57 15.21
CA ASP A 479 15.78 0.90 13.79
C ASP A 479 17.12 0.66 13.08
N TRP A 480 17.06 0.21 11.81
CA TRP A 480 18.27 0.03 11.01
C TRP A 480 19.11 1.31 10.91
N LYS A 481 18.45 2.46 10.72
CA LYS A 481 19.10 3.78 10.65
C LYS A 481 19.95 4.13 11.88
N VAL A 482 19.67 3.51 13.03
CA VAL A 482 20.47 3.64 14.26
C VAL A 482 21.55 2.57 14.29
N LEU A 483 21.19 1.30 14.03
CA LEU A 483 22.11 0.16 14.09
C LEU A 483 23.33 0.32 13.18
N LYS A 484 23.14 0.82 11.96
CA LYS A 484 24.21 1.00 10.97
C LYS A 484 25.36 1.91 11.45
N ASP A 485 25.06 2.82 12.38
CA ASP A 485 25.99 3.83 12.88
C ASP A 485 26.51 3.52 14.30
N LEU A 486 26.13 2.38 14.89
CA LEU A 486 26.61 1.97 16.21
C LEU A 486 28.13 1.71 16.21
N GLY A 487 28.85 2.50 17.00
CA GLY A 487 30.29 2.35 17.17
C GLY A 487 30.67 1.24 18.15
N GLY A 488 31.77 0.54 17.89
CA GLY A 488 32.33 -0.47 18.79
C GLY A 488 31.90 -1.90 18.48
N PHE A 489 31.01 -2.09 17.51
CA PHE A 489 30.56 -3.39 17.07
C PHE A 489 31.35 -3.91 15.86
N GLU A 490 31.54 -5.22 15.79
CA GLU A 490 31.98 -5.94 14.59
C GLU A 490 30.74 -6.44 13.82
N VAL A 491 30.72 -6.22 12.50
CA VAL A 491 29.67 -6.75 11.61
C VAL A 491 30.04 -8.18 11.23
N HIS A 492 29.11 -9.09 11.45
CA HIS A 492 29.18 -10.49 11.06
C HIS A 492 28.05 -10.79 10.06
N ARG A 493 28.27 -11.78 9.19
CA ARG A 493 27.35 -12.14 8.12
C ARG A 493 27.45 -13.61 7.76
N ASP A 494 26.35 -14.15 7.28
CA ASP A 494 26.32 -15.38 6.48
C ASP A 494 25.56 -15.10 5.18
N ASP A 495 26.30 -14.98 4.08
CA ASP A 495 25.75 -14.66 2.76
C ASP A 495 24.89 -15.81 2.19
N ASP A 496 25.14 -17.06 2.58
CA ASP A 496 24.33 -18.21 2.14
C ASP A 496 22.97 -18.23 2.86
N LEU A 497 22.90 -17.64 4.07
CA LEU A 497 21.68 -17.52 4.87
C LEU A 497 21.00 -16.15 4.72
N GLY A 498 21.62 -15.19 4.03
CA GLY A 498 21.10 -13.83 3.87
C GLY A 498 20.98 -13.06 5.19
N THR A 499 21.96 -13.20 6.09
CA THR A 499 21.93 -12.61 7.43
C THR A 499 23.04 -11.60 7.68
N ALA A 500 22.73 -10.59 8.48
CA ALA A 500 23.70 -9.67 9.08
C ALA A 500 23.42 -9.53 10.58
N TRP A 501 24.49 -9.38 11.36
CA TRP A 501 24.39 -9.04 12.77
C TRP A 501 25.63 -8.29 13.23
N ILE A 502 25.50 -7.60 14.36
CA ILE A 502 26.60 -6.90 14.99
C ILE A 502 26.80 -7.38 16.43
N TYR A 503 28.06 -7.47 16.85
CA TYR A 503 28.43 -7.86 18.20
C TYR A 503 29.62 -7.06 18.72
N ASP A 504 29.57 -6.58 19.96
CA ASP A 504 30.65 -5.78 20.58
C ASP A 504 31.41 -6.50 21.71
N GLY A 505 31.09 -7.78 21.96
CA GLY A 505 31.60 -8.56 23.10
C GLY A 505 30.63 -8.66 24.28
N GLU A 506 29.49 -7.97 24.25
CA GLU A 506 28.46 -8.00 25.30
C GLU A 506 27.04 -7.92 24.73
N THR A 507 26.83 -7.14 23.67
CA THR A 507 25.54 -6.85 23.04
C THR A 507 25.53 -7.37 21.61
N PHE A 508 24.45 -8.06 21.26
CA PHE A 508 24.20 -8.67 19.94
C PHE A 508 22.96 -8.03 19.31
N TRP A 509 23.02 -7.70 18.03
CA TRP A 509 21.85 -7.29 17.23
C TRP A 509 21.83 -8.03 15.90
N THR A 510 20.73 -8.70 15.57
CA THR A 510 20.45 -9.26 14.24
C THR A 510 19.54 -8.32 13.46
N TYR A 511 19.87 -8.04 12.21
CA TYR A 511 19.14 -7.07 11.38
C TYR A 511 19.41 -7.34 9.90
N ASP A 512 18.76 -6.58 9.04
CA ASP A 512 19.05 -6.58 7.61
C ASP A 512 19.64 -5.24 7.20
N ASP A 513 20.66 -5.28 6.37
CA ASP A 513 21.21 -4.11 5.69
C ASP A 513 21.08 -4.22 4.18
N GLU A 514 21.67 -3.29 3.44
CA GLU A 514 21.57 -3.21 1.98
C GLU A 514 21.97 -4.52 1.28
N ILE A 515 22.95 -5.26 1.82
CA ILE A 515 23.40 -6.53 1.23
C ILE A 515 22.34 -7.61 1.46
N ALA A 516 21.84 -7.75 2.69
CA ALA A 516 20.78 -8.70 3.01
C ALA A 516 19.49 -8.38 2.24
N MET A 517 19.14 -7.09 2.11
CA MET A 517 18.00 -6.62 1.32
C MET A 517 18.12 -7.01 -0.16
N THR A 518 19.30 -6.82 -0.75
CA THR A 518 19.59 -7.25 -2.12
C THR A 518 19.43 -8.77 -2.26
N GLN A 519 20.04 -9.55 -1.36
CA GLN A 519 20.00 -11.02 -1.37
C GLN A 519 18.58 -11.57 -1.26
N LYS A 520 17.77 -11.02 -0.35
CA LYS A 520 16.38 -11.45 -0.14
C LYS A 520 15.48 -11.07 -1.30
N THR A 521 15.71 -9.89 -1.90
CA THR A 521 14.98 -9.45 -3.08
C THR A 521 15.33 -10.30 -4.29
N ASP A 522 16.62 -10.54 -4.56
CA ASP A 522 17.08 -11.44 -5.62
C ASP A 522 16.49 -12.85 -5.43
N TRP A 523 16.50 -13.37 -4.21
CA TRP A 523 15.90 -14.67 -3.91
C TRP A 523 14.39 -14.69 -4.14
N ALA A 524 13.67 -13.64 -3.76
CA ALA A 524 12.23 -13.53 -4.01
C ALA A 524 11.94 -13.61 -5.52
N LEU A 525 12.69 -12.87 -6.35
CA LEU A 525 12.55 -12.91 -7.81
C LEU A 525 12.95 -14.26 -8.41
N ASP A 526 14.05 -14.86 -7.95
CA ASP A 526 14.52 -16.18 -8.41
C ASP A 526 13.52 -17.31 -8.07
N ASN A 527 12.61 -17.08 -7.11
CA ASN A 527 11.53 -17.99 -6.72
C ASN A 527 10.15 -17.55 -7.24
N ASP A 528 10.11 -16.69 -8.25
CA ASP A 528 8.90 -16.20 -8.91
C ASP A 528 7.90 -15.53 -7.94
N LEU A 529 8.39 -14.94 -6.83
CA LEU A 529 7.55 -14.21 -5.88
C LEU A 529 7.09 -12.88 -6.47
N GLY A 530 5.93 -12.41 -6.01
CA GLY A 530 5.30 -11.17 -6.46
C GLY A 530 6.04 -9.90 -6.04
N GLY A 531 6.98 -9.97 -5.09
CA GLY A 531 7.78 -8.81 -4.67
C GLY A 531 8.24 -8.88 -3.21
N VAL A 532 8.49 -7.70 -2.62
CA VAL A 532 8.95 -7.50 -1.24
C VAL A 532 8.03 -6.52 -0.50
N MET A 533 7.82 -6.77 0.80
CA MET A 533 7.08 -5.90 1.72
C MET A 533 7.99 -5.46 2.87
N ILE A 534 7.91 -4.20 3.28
CA ILE A 534 8.78 -3.59 4.29
C ILE A 534 8.00 -3.33 5.59
N TRP A 535 8.51 -3.83 6.71
CA TRP A 535 8.12 -3.39 8.06
C TRP A 535 9.30 -2.74 8.80
N SER A 536 9.26 -1.46 9.18
CA SER A 536 8.37 -0.41 8.65
C SER A 536 9.24 0.72 8.10
N ILE A 537 8.69 1.48 7.15
CA ILE A 537 9.50 2.37 6.30
C ILE A 537 10.30 3.43 7.08
N ASP A 538 9.79 3.83 8.24
CA ASP A 538 10.45 4.80 9.13
C ASP A 538 11.71 4.26 9.82
N GLY A 539 12.02 2.96 9.70
CA GLY A 539 13.28 2.36 10.13
C GLY A 539 14.45 2.60 9.17
N ASP A 540 14.19 3.02 7.93
CA ASP A 540 15.22 3.39 6.94
C ASP A 540 15.90 4.72 7.30
N ASP A 541 17.02 5.00 6.66
CA ASP A 541 17.69 6.28 6.82
C ASP A 541 17.10 7.40 5.94
N ALA A 542 17.56 8.63 6.19
CA ALA A 542 17.12 9.81 5.44
C ALA A 542 17.47 9.77 3.95
N ASP A 543 18.36 8.88 3.51
CA ASP A 543 18.76 8.71 2.11
C ASP A 543 18.00 7.53 1.45
N GLY A 544 17.14 6.81 2.19
CA GLY A 544 16.38 5.66 1.71
C GLY A 544 17.28 4.50 1.26
N SER A 545 18.34 4.21 2.00
CA SER A 545 19.37 3.25 1.58
C SER A 545 18.85 1.83 1.44
N LEU A 546 18.03 1.33 2.38
CA LEU A 546 17.49 -0.04 2.31
C LEU A 546 16.50 -0.17 1.17
N ILE A 547 15.54 0.77 1.04
CA ILE A 547 14.59 0.71 -0.07
C ILE A 547 15.28 0.87 -1.43
N THR A 548 16.36 1.63 -1.50
CA THR A 548 17.16 1.74 -2.73
C THR A 548 17.85 0.43 -3.09
N ALA A 549 18.27 -0.36 -2.11
CA ALA A 549 18.82 -1.69 -2.36
C ALA A 549 17.76 -2.67 -2.89
N ILE A 550 16.54 -2.63 -2.33
CA ILE A 550 15.39 -3.43 -2.80
C ILE A 550 15.04 -3.05 -4.24
N ASP A 551 14.80 -1.77 -4.50
CA ASP A 551 14.42 -1.24 -5.82
C ASP A 551 15.44 -1.60 -6.91
N ALA A 552 16.73 -1.45 -6.61
CA ALA A 552 17.80 -1.83 -7.53
C ALA A 552 17.79 -3.34 -7.87
N ALA A 553 17.43 -4.20 -6.92
CA ALA A 553 17.29 -5.63 -7.12
C ALA A 553 16.00 -6.00 -7.88
N LEU A 554 14.90 -5.25 -7.67
CA LEU A 554 13.65 -5.38 -8.43
C LEU A 554 13.77 -5.00 -9.91
N GLY A 555 14.86 -4.34 -10.31
CA GLY A 555 15.17 -4.01 -11.70
C GLY A 555 15.16 -2.51 -12.02
N GLY A 556 14.84 -1.67 -11.03
CA GLY A 556 14.90 -0.20 -11.07
C GLY A 556 13.77 0.50 -11.80
#